data_AF-A0AAU7CN51-F1
#
_entry.id   AF-A0AAU7CN51-F1
#
_cell.length_a   1.000
_cell.length_b   1.000
_cell.length_c   1.000
_cell.angle_alpha   90.00
_cell.angle_beta   90.00
_cell.angle_gamma   90.00
#
_symmetry.space_group_name_H-M   'P 1'
#
loop_
_entity.id
_entity.type
_entity.pdbx_description
1 polymer ?
#
loop_
_entity_poly.entity_id
_entity_poly.type
_entity_poly.pdbx_seq_one_letter_code
_entity_poly.pdbx_strand_id
1 'polypeptide(L)'
;MITMNISLPDEMKAFIETQIAAHGYASTSEYLHALIREAQKRQAKQDLDAKLLEGLQSPASELTDADWDGLRQRNFERSPDLRGH
;
A
#
# COMPACT_ATOMS: atom_id res chain seq x y z
N MET A 1 -5.35 -6.63 -19.18
CA MET A 1 -5.65 -5.20 -18.92
C MET A 1 -7.15 -5.02 -19.00
N ILE A 2 -7.72 -4.15 -18.16
CA ILE A 2 -9.14 -3.76 -18.20
C ILE A 2 -9.19 -2.34 -18.77
N THR A 3 -10.13 -2.06 -19.66
CA THR A 3 -10.30 -0.73 -20.26
C THR A 3 -11.36 0.06 -19.50
N MET A 4 -11.06 1.31 -19.18
CA MET A 4 -12.00 2.27 -18.57
C MET A 4 -12.08 3.53 -19.42
N ASN A 5 -13.31 3.94 -19.79
CA ASN A 5 -13.54 5.20 -20.51
C ASN A 5 -13.82 6.30 -19.50
N ILE A 6 -13.12 7.43 -19.65
CA ILE A 6 -13.23 8.58 -18.76
C ILE A 6 -13.38 9.82 -19.64
N SER A 7 -14.42 10.62 -19.39
CA SER A 7 -14.60 11.93 -20.01
C SER A 7 -13.94 12.99 -19.12
N LEU A 8 -13.14 13.85 -19.73
CA LEU A 8 -12.42 14.92 -19.03
C LEU A 8 -12.67 16.26 -19.75
N PRO A 9 -12.83 17.38 -19.01
CA PRO A 9 -12.80 18.71 -19.59
C PRO A 9 -11.48 19.01 -20.31
N ASP A 10 -11.52 19.91 -21.30
CA ASP A 10 -10.34 20.28 -22.10
C ASP A 10 -9.18 20.80 -21.25
N GLU A 11 -9.47 21.54 -20.18
CA GLU A 11 -8.45 22.03 -19.24
C GLU A 11 -7.69 20.90 -18.56
N MET A 12 -8.39 19.82 -18.17
CA MET A 12 -7.76 18.65 -17.56
C MET A 12 -6.90 17.89 -18.59
N LYS A 13 -7.35 17.80 -19.85
CA LYS A 13 -6.57 17.20 -20.92
C LYS A 13 -5.26 17.96 -21.14
N ALA A 14 -5.32 19.30 -21.27
CA ALA A 14 -4.14 20.14 -21.47
C ALA A 14 -3.14 20.04 -20.30
N PHE A 15 -3.66 19.97 -19.07
CA PHE A 15 -2.83 19.71 -17.89
C PHE A 15 -2.11 18.35 -18.00
N ILE A 16 -2.84 17.28 -18.32
CA ILE A 16 -2.26 15.93 -18.47
C ILE A 16 -1.19 15.91 -19.55
N GLU A 17 -1.43 16.53 -20.72
CA GLU A 17 -0.44 16.61 -21.80
C GLU A 17 0.86 17.31 -21.36
N THR A 18 0.73 18.36 -20.55
CA THR A 18 1.88 19.06 -19.95
C THR A 18 2.66 18.14 -18.99
N GLN A 19 1.96 17.38 -18.15
CA GLN A 19 2.58 16.43 -17.22
C GLN A 19 3.29 15.29 -17.95
N ILE A 20 2.69 14.77 -19.03
CA ILE A 20 3.28 13.75 -19.89
C ILE A 20 4.61 14.26 -20.48
N ALA A 21 4.61 15.47 -21.05
CA ALA A 21 5.81 16.06 -21.62
C ALA A 21 6.90 16.36 -20.57
N ALA A 22 6.50 16.87 -19.40
CA ALA A 22 7.44 17.25 -18.33
C ALA A 22 8.11 16.04 -17.66
N HIS A 23 7.37 14.94 -17.49
CA HIS A 23 7.82 13.75 -16.76
C HIS A 23 8.19 12.57 -17.68
N GLY A 24 8.09 12.75 -19.00
CA GLY A 24 8.52 11.76 -20.00
C GLY A 24 7.62 10.53 -20.10
N TYR A 25 6.34 10.65 -19.75
CA TYR A 25 5.39 9.56 -19.94
C TYR A 25 5.08 9.35 -21.43
N ALA A 26 4.84 8.11 -21.85
CA ALA A 26 4.53 7.78 -23.24
C ALA A 26 3.03 7.94 -23.58
N SER A 27 2.15 8.00 -22.57
CA SER A 27 0.70 8.14 -22.77
C SER A 27 -0.04 8.64 -21.54
N THR A 28 -1.29 9.09 -21.75
CA THR A 28 -2.24 9.40 -20.68
C THR A 28 -2.49 8.21 -19.75
N SER A 29 -2.60 6.99 -20.30
CA SER A 29 -2.79 5.79 -19.49
C SER A 29 -1.61 5.52 -18.56
N GLU A 30 -0.38 5.75 -19.05
CA GLU A 30 0.82 5.60 -18.22
C GLU A 30 0.87 6.63 -17.09
N TYR A 31 0.56 7.90 -17.40
CA TYR A 31 0.46 8.95 -16.39
C TYR A 31 -0.60 8.61 -15.33
N LEU A 32 -1.79 8.17 -15.74
CA LEU A 32 -2.85 7.71 -14.83
C LEU A 32 -2.42 6.52 -13.98
N HIS A 33 -1.71 5.54 -14.54
CA HIS A 33 -1.17 4.42 -13.77
C HIS A 33 -0.16 4.89 -12.71
N ALA A 34 0.70 5.85 -13.04
CA ALA A 34 1.63 6.44 -12.09
C ALA A 34 0.88 7.14 -10.95
N LEU A 35 -0.14 7.95 -11.26
CA LEU A 35 -0.99 8.60 -10.26
C LEU A 35 -1.71 7.60 -9.35
N ILE A 36 -2.24 6.51 -9.90
CA ILE A 36 -2.91 5.46 -9.12
C ILE A 36 -1.92 4.79 -8.17
N ARG A 37 -0.71 4.46 -8.64
CA ARG A 37 0.34 3.88 -7.78
C ARG A 37 0.73 4.82 -6.65
N GLU A 38 0.84 6.11 -6.92
CA GLU A 38 1.13 7.11 -5.90
C GLU A 38 -0.01 7.22 -4.88
N ALA A 39 -1.27 7.22 -5.35
CA ALA A 39 -2.45 7.22 -4.47
C ALA A 39 -2.49 5.97 -3.57
N GLN A 40 -2.21 4.79 -4.13
CA GLN A 40 -2.11 3.55 -3.36
C GLN A 40 -1.00 3.61 -2.31
N LYS A 41 0.18 4.15 -2.68
CA LYS A 41 1.28 4.34 -1.73
C LYS A 41 0.92 5.28 -0.59
N ARG A 42 0.22 6.39 -0.89
CA ARG A 42 -0.25 7.33 0.13
C ARG A 42 -1.25 6.66 1.07
N GLN A 43 -2.21 5.91 0.55
CA GLN A 43 -3.18 5.18 1.37
C GLN A 43 -2.49 4.15 2.26
N ALA A 44 -1.61 3.32 1.70
CA ALA A 44 -0.86 2.32 2.47
C ALA A 44 0.00 2.95 3.57
N LYS A 45 0.58 4.12 3.30
CA LYS A 45 1.31 4.89 4.31
C LYS A 45 0.40 5.38 5.44
N GLN A 46 -0.77 5.92 5.11
CA GLN A 46 -1.75 6.38 6.11
C GLN A 46 -2.23 5.23 6.99
N ASP A 47 -2.50 4.06 6.40
CA ASP A 47 -2.92 2.86 7.13
C ASP A 47 -1.80 2.36 8.06
N LEU A 48 -0.54 2.42 7.62
CA LEU A 48 0.61 2.08 8.45
C LEU A 48 0.78 3.06 9.60
N ASP A 49 0.75 4.37 9.31
CA ASP A 49 0.92 5.43 10.30
C ASP A 49 -0.20 5.34 11.37
N ALA A 50 -1.42 4.99 10.99
CA ALA A 50 -2.53 4.75 11.92
C ALA A 50 -2.26 3.56 12.86
N LYS A 51 -1.77 2.43 12.33
CA LYS A 51 -1.42 1.25 13.14
C LYS A 51 -0.26 1.52 14.09
N LEU A 52 0.73 2.29 13.64
CA LEU A 52 1.84 2.70 14.50
C LEU A 52 1.35 3.59 15.64
N LEU A 53 0.43 4.52 15.36
CA LEU A 53 -0.16 5.36 16.39
C LEU A 53 -0.98 4.53 17.40
N GLU A 54 -1.76 3.56 16.94
CA GLU A 54 -2.46 2.61 17.81
C GLU A 54 -1.49 1.85 18.72
N GLY A 55 -0.39 1.33 18.17
CA GLY A 55 0.66 0.66 18.93
C GLY A 55 1.34 1.57 19.96
N LEU A 56 1.63 2.82 19.60
CA LEU A 56 2.22 3.82 20.51
C LEU A 56 1.26 4.22 21.65
N GLN A 57 -0.05 4.18 21.41
CA GLN A 57 -1.08 4.44 22.41
C GLN A 57 -1.40 3.21 23.25
N SER A 58 -0.97 2.02 22.83
CA SER A 58 -1.18 0.78 23.57
C SER A 58 -0.26 0.69 24.80
N PRO A 59 -0.69 0.02 25.88
CA PRO A 59 0.18 -0.22 27.02
C PRO A 59 1.43 -1.00 26.61
N ALA A 60 2.61 -0.50 27.01
CA ALA A 60 3.85 -1.24 26.83
C ALA A 60 3.91 -2.40 27.84
N SER A 61 4.21 -3.59 27.35
CA SER A 61 4.51 -4.77 28.17
C SER A 61 5.84 -5.37 27.76
N GLU A 62 6.59 -5.90 28.72
CA GLU A 62 7.77 -6.70 28.41
C GLU A 62 7.34 -7.96 27.64
N LEU A 63 8.08 -8.27 26.58
CA LEU A 63 7.85 -9.49 25.81
C LEU A 63 8.69 -10.61 26.41
N THR A 64 8.03 -11.53 27.12
CA THR A 64 8.71 -12.63 27.81
C THR A 64 9.00 -13.81 26.87
N ASP A 65 9.88 -14.71 27.28
CA ASP A 65 10.15 -15.95 26.53
C ASP A 65 8.89 -16.80 26.35
N ALA A 66 8.00 -16.82 27.35
CA ALA A 66 6.71 -17.51 27.28
C ALA A 66 5.77 -16.87 26.24
N ASP A 67 5.77 -15.53 26.12
CA ASP A 67 5.00 -14.83 25.09
C ASP A 67 5.51 -15.17 23.68
N TRP A 68 6.82 -15.28 23.52
CA TRP A 68 7.46 -15.72 22.28
C TRP A 68 7.09 -17.16 21.89
N ASP A 69 7.12 -18.08 22.85
CA ASP A 69 6.68 -19.46 22.64
C ASP A 69 5.21 -19.53 22.22
N GLY A 70 4.35 -18.75 22.88
CA GLY A 70 2.94 -18.64 22.52
C GLY A 70 2.72 -18.06 21.12
N LEU A 71 3.50 -17.05 20.70
CA LEU A 71 3.45 -16.48 19.36
C LEU A 71 3.85 -17.50 18.28
N ARG A 72 4.92 -18.27 18.52
CA ARG A 72 5.37 -19.34 17.61
C ARG A 72 4.28 -20.41 17.46
N GLN A 73 3.74 -20.91 18.57
CA GLN A 73 2.69 -21.92 18.56
C GLN A 73 1.46 -21.49 17.74
N ARG A 74 0.99 -20.25 17.90
CA ARG A 74 -0.14 -19.71 17.12
C ARG A 74 0.15 -19.60 15.62
N ASN A 75 1.39 -19.26 15.23
CA ASN A 75 1.79 -19.23 13.82
C ASN A 75 1.84 -20.65 13.23
N PHE A 76 2.35 -21.63 13.99
CA PHE A 76 2.36 -23.05 13.57
C PHE A 76 0.95 -23.62 13.38
N GLU A 77 -0.02 -23.22 14.21
CA GLU A 77 -1.42 -23.64 14.09
C GLU A 77 -2.14 -23.02 12.89
N ARG A 78 -1.78 -21.79 12.51
CA ARG A 78 -2.36 -21.07 11.37
C ARG A 78 -1.74 -21.43 10.02
N SER A 79 -0.54 -22.00 10.01
CA SER A 79 0.19 -22.37 8.80
C SER A 79 0.77 -23.79 8.95
N PRO A 80 -0.04 -24.84 8.78
CA PRO A 80 0.40 -26.23 8.91
C PRO A 80 1.47 -26.64 7.88
N ASP A 81 1.71 -25.81 6.87
CA ASP A 81 2.65 -26.03 5.77
C ASP A 81 4.12 -25.80 6.17
N LEU A 82 4.39 -25.21 7.34
CA LEU A 82 5.74 -25.00 7.89
C LEU A 82 6.29 -26.23 8.65
N ARG A 83 5.67 -27.41 8.49
CA ARG A 83 5.98 -28.64 9.23
C ARG A 83 7.29 -29.36 8.87
N GLY A 84 8.13 -28.82 7.99
CA GLY A 84 9.34 -29.51 7.60
C GLY A 84 10.39 -28.59 7.01
N HIS A 85 11.32 -28.14 7.87
CA HIS A 85 12.73 -27.94 7.56
C HIS A 85 13.54 -28.15 8.85
#